data_AF-A0A7V9LHR9-F1
#
_entry.id   AF-A0A7V9LHR9-F1
#
_cell.length_a   1.000
_cell.length_b   1.000
_cell.length_c   1.000
_cell.angle_alpha   90.00
_cell.angle_beta   90.00
_cell.angle_gamma   90.00
#
_symmetry.space_group_name_H-M   'P 1'
#
loop_
_entity.id
_entity.type
_entity.pdbx_description
1 polymer ?
#
loop_
_entity_poly.entity_id
_entity_poly.type
_entity_poly.pdbx_seq_one_letter_code
_entity_poly.pdbx_strand_id
1 'polypeptide(L)'
;MTSTRTSRRSRIRPRRWGVVALAVMLGAGVGYALVNRDEISDQILEVTLPLRHEDIIRQQADEKDLAPELVAAVIYAESRFRDQESHAGARGLMQVTPATAELIEGLSGGSTFETEDLSNPDINIRYGTFYLRYLLDKFDQNEVAALAAYNGGETNV
;
A
#
# COMPACT_ATOMS: atom_id res chain seq x y z
N MET A 1 -14.60 69.48 -49.72
CA MET A 1 -15.74 68.80 -49.07
C MET A 1 -15.46 67.30 -49.07
N THR A 2 -14.84 66.82 -47.98
CA THR A 2 -15.45 65.91 -46.95
C THR A 2 -15.51 64.46 -47.44
N SER A 3 -14.56 63.61 -47.05
CA SER A 3 -14.65 62.69 -45.88
C SER A 3 -15.19 61.32 -46.34
N THR A 4 -14.72 60.13 -45.97
CA THR A 4 -13.84 59.68 -44.89
C THR A 4 -13.44 58.23 -45.17
N ARG A 5 -12.20 57.90 -44.81
CA ARG A 5 -11.66 56.54 -44.64
C ARG A 5 -12.40 55.85 -43.48
N THR A 6 -12.88 54.63 -43.64
CA THR A 6 -13.15 53.76 -42.47
C THR A 6 -12.64 52.35 -42.71
N SER A 7 -11.48 52.12 -42.12
CA SER A 7 -10.82 50.84 -41.91
C SER A 7 -11.56 49.98 -40.88
N ARG A 8 -11.44 48.66 -41.07
CA ARG A 8 -11.18 47.63 -40.04
C ARG A 8 -12.20 47.50 -38.89
N ARG A 9 -12.96 46.40 -38.91
CA ARG A 9 -13.41 45.74 -37.68
C ARG A 9 -13.08 44.25 -37.73
N SER A 10 -11.85 43.93 -37.34
CA SER A 10 -11.53 42.61 -36.81
C SER A 10 -12.25 42.45 -35.46
N ARG A 11 -13.44 41.87 -35.44
CA ARG A 11 -14.07 41.42 -34.19
C ARG A 11 -13.69 39.96 -33.93
N ILE A 12 -12.44 39.76 -33.55
CA ILE A 12 -12.09 38.59 -32.76
C ILE A 12 -12.50 38.92 -31.33
N ARG A 13 -13.49 38.22 -30.79
CA ARG A 13 -13.58 37.78 -29.38
C ARG A 13 -14.91 37.07 -29.13
N PRO A 14 -14.82 35.79 -28.75
CA PRO A 14 -15.48 35.40 -27.52
C PRO A 14 -14.51 34.58 -26.64
N ARG A 15 -13.50 35.23 -26.04
CA ARG A 15 -12.72 34.61 -24.94
C ARG A 15 -13.59 34.20 -23.75
N ARG A 16 -14.78 34.83 -23.59
CA ARG A 16 -15.71 34.56 -22.49
C ARG A 16 -16.29 33.14 -22.53
N TRP A 17 -16.60 32.62 -23.71
CA TRP A 17 -17.15 31.27 -23.84
C TRP A 17 -16.12 30.19 -23.53
N GLY A 18 -14.83 30.43 -23.86
CA GLY A 18 -13.74 29.55 -23.44
C GLY A 18 -13.54 29.53 -21.92
N VAL A 19 -13.67 30.69 -21.26
CA VAL A 19 -13.58 30.78 -19.78
C VAL A 19 -14.79 30.09 -19.12
N VAL A 20 -15.99 30.26 -19.66
CA VAL A 20 -17.19 29.57 -19.16
C VAL A 20 -17.09 28.06 -19.35
N ALA A 21 -16.65 27.59 -20.52
CA ALA A 21 -16.45 26.18 -20.77
C ALA A 21 -15.40 25.56 -19.82
N LEU A 22 -14.28 26.27 -19.58
CA LEU A 22 -13.27 25.84 -18.61
C LEU A 22 -13.81 25.78 -17.18
N ALA A 23 -14.60 26.77 -16.76
CA ALA A 23 -15.22 26.80 -15.44
C ALA A 23 -16.23 25.64 -15.27
N VAL A 24 -17.01 25.32 -16.31
CA VAL A 24 -17.91 24.16 -16.29
C VAL A 24 -17.14 22.85 -16.23
N MET A 25 -16.05 22.70 -16.99
CA MET A 25 -15.20 21.51 -16.93
C MET A 25 -14.53 21.33 -15.56
N LEU A 26 -14.02 22.42 -14.97
CA LEU A 26 -13.46 22.39 -13.61
C LEU A 26 -14.54 22.06 -12.57
N GLY A 27 -15.72 22.66 -12.68
CA GLY A 27 -16.85 22.38 -11.78
C GLY A 27 -17.36 20.95 -11.88
N ALA A 28 -17.45 20.40 -13.10
CA ALA A 28 -17.81 19.01 -13.34
C ALA A 28 -16.72 18.05 -12.82
N GLY A 29 -15.44 18.37 -13.02
CA GLY A 29 -14.31 17.59 -12.50
C GLY A 29 -14.26 17.60 -10.98
N VAL A 30 -14.43 18.75 -10.35
CA VAL A 30 -14.55 18.87 -8.88
C VAL A 30 -15.78 18.11 -8.41
N GLY A 31 -16.95 18.32 -9.01
CA GLY A 31 -18.19 17.61 -8.65
C GLY A 31 -18.06 16.09 -8.74
N TYR A 32 -17.43 15.58 -9.81
CA TYR A 32 -17.11 14.17 -9.96
C TYR A 32 -16.15 13.69 -8.86
N ALA A 33 -15.09 14.45 -8.57
CA ALA A 33 -14.19 14.12 -7.48
C ALA A 33 -14.91 14.15 -6.11
N LEU A 34 -15.88 15.04 -5.90
CA LEU A 34 -16.63 15.10 -4.64
C LEU A 34 -17.59 13.93 -4.46
N VAL A 35 -18.12 13.37 -5.55
CA VAL A 35 -19.00 12.19 -5.55
C VAL A 35 -18.19 10.91 -5.40
N ASN A 36 -16.97 10.85 -5.94
CA ASN A 36 -16.10 9.68 -5.95
C ASN A 36 -14.88 9.85 -5.01
N ARG A 37 -15.01 10.62 -3.91
CA ARG A 37 -13.86 10.93 -3.04
C ARG A 37 -13.24 9.68 -2.43
N ASP A 38 -14.07 8.73 -2.02
CA ASP A 38 -13.61 7.53 -1.32
C ASP A 38 -12.78 6.66 -2.27
N GLU A 39 -13.26 6.45 -3.49
CA GLU A 39 -12.57 5.65 -4.51
C GLU A 39 -11.24 6.27 -4.97
N ILE A 40 -11.21 7.60 -5.18
CA ILE A 40 -9.97 8.31 -5.52
C ILE A 40 -8.96 8.25 -4.35
N SER A 41 -9.45 8.37 -3.11
CA SER A 41 -8.59 8.30 -1.93
C SER A 41 -7.99 6.92 -1.74
N ASP A 42 -8.78 5.86 -1.94
CA ASP A 42 -8.32 4.47 -1.85
C ASP A 42 -7.25 4.14 -2.89
N GLN A 43 -7.43 4.58 -4.15
CA GLN A 43 -6.43 4.37 -5.20
C GLN A 43 -5.11 5.09 -4.90
N ILE A 44 -5.20 6.34 -4.43
CA ILE A 44 -4.00 7.11 -4.05
C ILE A 44 -3.30 6.43 -2.86
N LEU A 45 -4.07 5.95 -1.89
CA LEU A 45 -3.54 5.28 -0.71
C LEU A 45 -2.84 3.98 -1.11
N GLU A 46 -3.45 3.15 -1.94
CA GLU A 46 -2.88 1.87 -2.41
C GLU A 46 -1.57 2.06 -3.20
N VAL A 47 -1.44 3.14 -3.98
CA VAL A 47 -0.19 3.46 -4.70
C VAL A 47 0.88 4.04 -3.77
N THR A 48 0.49 4.77 -2.71
CA THR A 48 1.45 5.49 -1.85
C THR A 48 1.90 4.67 -0.64
N LEU A 49 1.06 3.78 -0.11
CA LEU A 49 1.37 2.96 1.07
C LEU A 49 2.63 2.09 0.89
N PRO A 50 2.85 1.40 -0.25
CA PRO A 50 4.10 0.67 -0.47
C PRO A 50 5.35 1.54 -0.32
N LEU A 51 5.29 2.79 -0.80
CA LEU A 51 6.40 3.74 -0.71
C LEU A 51 6.68 4.20 0.73
N ARG A 52 5.69 4.17 1.63
CA ARG A 52 5.90 4.54 3.04
C ARG A 52 6.71 3.51 3.83
N HIS A 53 6.69 2.25 3.37
CA HIS A 53 7.34 1.14 4.06
C HIS A 53 8.57 0.61 3.31
N GLU A 54 8.99 1.28 2.23
CA GLU A 54 10.09 0.86 1.36
C GLU A 54 11.41 0.64 2.12
N ASP A 55 11.77 1.58 3.00
CA ASP A 55 13.03 1.53 3.76
C ASP A 55 13.07 0.33 4.70
N ILE A 56 12.00 0.12 5.48
CA ILE A 56 11.92 -0.99 6.44
C ILE A 56 11.79 -2.35 5.72
N ILE A 57 11.08 -2.41 4.59
CA ILE A 57 10.99 -3.63 3.77
C ILE A 57 12.38 -4.02 3.25
N ARG A 58 13.13 -3.07 2.67
CA ARG A 58 14.49 -3.34 2.19
C ARG A 58 15.42 -3.74 3.31
N GLN A 59 15.38 -3.03 4.43
CA GLN A 59 16.20 -3.35 5.59
C GLN A 59 15.93 -4.77 6.09
N GLN A 60 14.66 -5.11 6.35
CA GLN A 60 14.31 -6.41 6.92
C GLN A 60 14.48 -7.56 5.93
N ALA A 61 14.37 -7.29 4.63
CA ALA A 61 14.67 -8.25 3.58
C ALA A 61 16.17 -8.55 3.50
N ASP A 62 17.02 -7.52 3.51
CA ASP A 62 18.48 -7.67 3.53
C ASP A 62 18.97 -8.42 4.78
N GLU A 63 18.48 -8.04 5.96
CA GLU A 63 18.82 -8.69 7.23
C GLU A 63 18.48 -10.19 7.30
N LYS A 64 17.58 -10.68 6.42
CA LYS A 64 17.07 -12.06 6.45
C LYS A 64 17.28 -12.79 5.12
N ASP A 65 18.14 -12.29 4.24
CA ASP A 65 18.39 -12.90 2.93
C ASP A 65 17.09 -13.19 2.14
N LEU A 66 16.18 -12.22 2.11
CA LEU A 66 14.93 -12.25 1.35
C LEU A 66 14.98 -11.25 0.19
N ALA A 67 14.25 -11.53 -0.89
CA ALA A 67 14.00 -10.54 -1.92
C ALA A 67 13.02 -9.46 -1.40
N PRO A 68 13.33 -8.16 -1.49
CA PRO A 68 12.41 -7.09 -1.08
C PRO A 68 11.05 -7.16 -1.80
N GLU A 69 11.05 -7.62 -3.05
CA GLU A 69 9.85 -7.80 -3.86
C GLU A 69 8.96 -8.91 -3.31
N LEU A 70 9.55 -9.99 -2.77
CA LEU A 70 8.82 -11.07 -2.13
C LEU A 70 8.14 -10.58 -0.85
N VAL A 71 8.88 -9.83 -0.01
CA VAL A 71 8.32 -9.24 1.22
C VAL A 71 7.16 -8.30 0.88
N ALA A 72 7.33 -7.43 -0.11
CA ALA A 72 6.29 -6.53 -0.58
C ALA A 72 5.07 -7.29 -1.14
N ALA A 73 5.28 -8.39 -1.88
CA ALA A 73 4.22 -9.23 -2.40
C ALA A 73 3.41 -9.90 -1.27
N VAL A 74 4.09 -10.39 -0.22
CA VAL A 74 3.43 -10.96 0.96
C VAL A 74 2.60 -9.88 1.69
N ILE A 75 3.17 -8.70 1.96
CA ILE A 75 2.42 -7.59 2.57
C ILE A 75 1.17 -7.23 1.73
N TYR A 76 1.33 -7.19 0.41
CA TYR A 76 0.20 -6.90 -0.48
C TYR A 76 -0.90 -7.97 -0.39
N ALA A 77 -0.50 -9.25 -0.39
CA ALA A 77 -1.43 -10.37 -0.28
C ALA A 77 -2.17 -10.39 1.07
N GLU A 78 -1.47 -10.08 2.16
CA GLU A 78 -2.00 -10.13 3.52
C GLU A 78 -2.90 -8.93 3.86
N SER A 79 -2.48 -7.71 3.52
CA SER A 79 -3.18 -6.50 3.98
C SER A 79 -3.35 -5.40 2.93
N ARG A 80 -2.77 -5.56 1.74
CA ARG A 80 -2.66 -4.48 0.73
C ARG A 80 -2.02 -3.22 1.32
N PHE A 81 -1.02 -3.42 2.18
CA PHE A 81 -0.33 -2.37 2.94
C PHE A 81 -1.22 -1.56 3.91
N ARG A 82 -2.43 -2.05 4.24
CA ARG A 82 -3.27 -1.44 5.26
C ARG A 82 -2.97 -2.07 6.61
N ASP A 83 -2.75 -1.24 7.62
CA ASP A 83 -2.59 -1.71 9.00
C ASP A 83 -3.98 -1.99 9.59
N GLN A 84 -4.28 -3.26 9.82
CA GLN A 84 -5.60 -3.73 10.24
C GLN A 84 -5.52 -5.04 11.02
N GLU A 85 -6.53 -5.26 11.87
CA GLU A 85 -6.75 -6.53 12.55
C GLU A 85 -7.84 -7.31 11.81
N SER A 86 -7.58 -8.59 11.52
CA SER A 86 -8.58 -9.48 10.93
C SER A 86 -9.56 -9.99 11.98
N HIS A 87 -10.69 -10.52 11.52
CA HIS A 87 -11.68 -11.16 12.39
C HIS A 87 -11.11 -12.35 13.19
N ALA A 88 -10.03 -12.97 12.69
CA ALA A 88 -9.34 -14.08 13.34
C ALA A 88 -8.21 -13.63 14.29
N GLY A 89 -8.00 -12.32 14.45
CA GLY A 89 -6.98 -11.75 15.33
C GLY A 89 -5.58 -11.64 14.71
N ALA A 90 -5.45 -11.84 13.40
CA ALA A 90 -4.21 -11.54 12.68
C ALA A 90 -4.01 -10.02 12.58
N ARG A 91 -2.79 -9.52 12.78
CA ARG A 91 -2.53 -8.07 12.95
C ARG A 91 -1.50 -7.52 11.97
N GLY A 92 -1.70 -6.27 11.58
CA GLY A 92 -0.72 -5.44 10.87
C GLY A 92 -0.51 -5.80 9.40
N LEU A 93 0.57 -5.26 8.83
CA LEU A 93 0.87 -5.33 7.40
C LEU A 93 1.06 -6.74 6.84
N MET A 94 1.67 -7.63 7.62
CA MET A 94 1.97 -9.01 7.27
C MET A 94 1.04 -10.01 7.96
N GLN A 95 -0.07 -9.53 8.56
CA GLN A 95 -1.11 -10.31 9.23
C GLN A 95 -0.55 -11.41 10.14
N VAL A 96 0.38 -11.04 11.03
CA VAL A 96 0.96 -11.96 12.00
C VAL A 96 -0.10 -12.33 13.03
N THR A 97 -0.31 -13.63 13.23
CA THR A 97 -1.25 -14.14 14.25
C THR A 97 -0.59 -14.21 15.63
N PRO A 98 -1.36 -14.21 16.73
CA PRO A 98 -0.81 -14.39 18.08
C PRO A 98 0.00 -15.70 18.21
N ALA A 99 -0.50 -16.80 17.65
CA ALA A 99 0.20 -18.08 17.64
C ALA A 99 1.53 -18.02 16.86
N THR A 100 1.56 -17.30 15.74
CA THR A 100 2.80 -17.05 14.99
C THR A 100 3.77 -16.18 15.79
N ALA A 101 3.28 -15.17 16.50
CA ALA A 101 4.11 -14.32 17.36
C ALA A 101 4.76 -15.12 18.51
N GLU A 102 3.99 -15.99 19.17
CA GLU A 102 4.49 -16.90 20.20
C GLU A 102 5.56 -17.86 19.64
N LEU A 103 5.35 -18.40 18.43
CA LEU A 103 6.35 -19.22 17.76
C LEU A 103 7.66 -18.45 17.50
N ILE A 104 7.55 -17.22 16.97
CA ILE A 104 8.71 -16.35 16.71
C ILE A 104 9.46 -16.05 18.01
N GLU A 105 8.75 -15.75 19.10
CA GLU A 105 9.36 -15.50 20.41
C GLU A 105 10.17 -16.71 20.90
N GLY A 106 9.62 -17.91 20.77
CA GLY A 106 10.33 -19.16 21.11
C GLY A 106 11.57 -19.40 20.25
N LEU A 107 11.50 -19.07 18.95
CA LEU A 107 12.61 -19.26 18.00
C LEU A 107 13.71 -18.20 18.14
N SER A 108 13.35 -16.97 18.52
CA SER A 108 14.26 -15.83 18.66
C SER A 108 15.03 -15.79 19.99
N GLY A 109 14.75 -16.73 20.91
CA GLY A 109 15.44 -16.81 22.20
C GLY A 109 14.85 -15.91 23.29
N GLY A 110 13.60 -15.45 23.11
CA GLY A 110 12.86 -14.68 24.11
C GLY A 110 13.26 -13.21 24.16
N SER A 111 12.52 -12.37 23.43
CA SER A 111 12.57 -10.92 23.61
C SER A 111 11.16 -10.32 23.72
N THR A 112 10.88 -9.82 24.92
CA THR A 112 10.04 -8.69 25.39
C THR A 112 9.11 -7.96 24.40
N PHE A 113 8.18 -8.62 23.71
CA PHE A 113 7.16 -7.88 22.96
C PHE A 113 5.79 -8.55 23.09
N GLU A 114 4.76 -7.73 23.26
CA GLU A 114 3.39 -8.18 23.48
C GLU A 114 2.64 -8.23 22.12
N THR A 115 1.55 -8.99 22.04
CA THR A 115 0.78 -9.13 20.78
C THR A 115 0.22 -7.77 20.30
N GLU A 116 0.09 -6.82 21.22
CA GLU A 116 -0.30 -5.43 21.01
C GLU A 116 0.70 -4.67 20.12
N ASP A 117 1.99 -5.02 20.19
CA ASP A 117 3.07 -4.38 19.43
C ASP A 117 3.01 -4.70 17.93
N LEU A 118 2.26 -5.73 17.52
CA LEU A 118 2.04 -6.09 16.12
C LEU A 118 1.28 -5.01 15.33
N SER A 119 0.66 -4.05 16.03
CA SER A 119 0.05 -2.85 15.42
C SER A 119 1.10 -1.82 15.00
N ASN A 120 2.37 -1.99 15.37
CA ASN A 120 3.46 -1.17 14.85
C ASN A 120 3.97 -1.77 13.52
N PRO A 121 3.89 -1.04 12.40
CA PRO A 121 4.33 -1.52 11.08
C PRO A 121 5.76 -2.07 11.05
N ASP A 122 6.69 -1.45 11.76
CA ASP A 122 8.11 -1.85 11.72
C ASP A 122 8.32 -3.16 12.48
N ILE A 123 7.65 -3.31 13.62
CA ILE A 123 7.65 -4.56 14.39
C ILE A 123 6.95 -5.65 13.57
N ASN A 124 5.80 -5.33 12.97
CA ASN A 124 5.04 -6.29 12.17
C ASN A 124 5.84 -6.83 10.98
N ILE A 125 6.51 -5.95 10.23
CA ILE A 125 7.36 -6.35 9.09
C ILE A 125 8.56 -7.17 9.58
N ARG A 126 9.19 -6.79 10.69
CA ARG A 126 10.29 -7.57 11.28
C ARG A 126 9.87 -9.00 11.61
N TYR A 127 8.70 -9.18 12.21
CA TYR A 127 8.18 -10.48 12.61
C TYR A 127 7.70 -11.30 11.42
N GLY A 128 6.93 -10.71 10.52
CA GLY A 128 6.48 -11.39 9.31
C GLY A 128 7.64 -11.84 8.43
N THR A 129 8.68 -11.02 8.27
CA THR A 129 9.89 -11.42 7.53
C THR A 129 10.71 -12.49 8.24
N PHE A 130 10.77 -12.48 9.59
CA PHE A 130 11.38 -13.57 10.35
C PHE A 130 10.67 -14.90 10.09
N TYR A 131 9.34 -14.89 10.19
CA TYR A 131 8.54 -16.08 9.96
C TYR A 131 8.65 -16.58 8.50
N LEU A 132 8.63 -15.67 7.53
CA LEU A 132 8.81 -16.00 6.12
C LEU A 132 10.18 -16.68 5.86
N ARG A 133 11.26 -16.15 6.44
CA ARG A 133 12.60 -16.76 6.35
C ARG A 133 12.62 -18.16 6.97
N TYR A 134 12.08 -18.29 8.18
CA TYR A 134 11.95 -19.57 8.86
C TYR A 134 11.19 -20.60 8.02
N LEU A 135 10.08 -20.22 7.38
CA LEU A 135 9.32 -21.13 6.52
C LEU A 135 10.12 -21.52 5.27
N LEU A 136 10.80 -20.58 4.63
CA LEU A 136 11.66 -20.90 3.49
C LEU A 136 12.78 -21.88 3.89
N ASP A 137 13.35 -21.74 5.08
CA ASP A 137 14.35 -22.71 5.57
C ASP A 137 13.72 -24.07 5.88
N LYS A 138 12.54 -24.08 6.51
CA LYS A 138 11.79 -25.30 6.84
C LYS A 138 11.40 -26.12 5.61
N PHE A 139 11.11 -25.46 4.49
CA PHE A 139 10.71 -26.08 3.25
C PHE A 139 11.84 -26.13 2.20
N ASP A 140 13.11 -26.14 2.61
CA ASP A 140 14.28 -26.28 1.73
C ASP A 140 14.29 -25.30 0.54
N GLN A 141 13.95 -24.02 0.80
CA GLN A 141 13.80 -22.94 -0.17
C GLN A 141 12.67 -23.16 -1.20
N ASN A 142 11.75 -24.10 -0.98
CA ASN A 142 10.55 -24.22 -1.80
C ASN A 142 9.57 -23.09 -1.49
N GLU A 143 9.68 -22.01 -2.27
CA GLU A 143 8.88 -20.79 -2.10
C GLU A 143 7.36 -21.07 -2.14
N VAL A 144 6.91 -21.98 -3.00
CA VAL A 144 5.47 -22.33 -3.10
C VAL A 144 4.97 -22.95 -1.80
N ALA A 145 5.73 -23.89 -1.23
CA ALA A 145 5.38 -24.53 0.03
C ALA A 145 5.46 -23.54 1.20
N ALA A 146 6.51 -22.70 1.24
CA ALA A 146 6.68 -21.69 2.27
C ALA A 146 5.55 -20.65 2.26
N LEU A 147 5.14 -20.15 1.08
CA LEU A 147 4.03 -19.20 0.97
C LEU A 147 2.68 -19.85 1.30
N ALA A 148 2.46 -21.10 0.91
CA ALA A 148 1.27 -21.85 1.30
C ALA A 148 1.20 -22.02 2.83
N ALA A 149 2.34 -22.31 3.47
CA ALA A 149 2.44 -22.43 4.92
C ALA A 149 2.33 -21.08 5.63
N TYR A 150 2.75 -19.99 5.00
CA TYR A 150 2.61 -18.64 5.54
C TYR A 150 1.13 -18.29 5.70
N ASN A 151 0.34 -18.50 4.63
CA ASN A 151 -1.09 -18.19 4.63
C ASN A 151 -1.95 -19.23 5.36
N GLY A 152 -1.62 -20.51 5.20
CA GLY A 152 -2.41 -21.64 5.68
C GLY A 152 -1.97 -22.22 7.02
N GLY A 153 -0.80 -21.84 7.53
CA GLY A 153 -0.15 -22.46 8.69
C GLY A 153 0.74 -23.64 8.30
N GLU A 154 1.88 -23.77 8.99
CA GLU A 154 2.93 -24.75 8.67
C GLU A 154 2.56 -26.23 8.87
N THR A 155 1.47 -26.53 9.56
CA THR A 155 0.98 -27.91 9.75
C THR A 155 0.09 -28.39 8.60
N ASN A 156 -0.24 -27.49 7.66
CA ASN A 156 -1.21 -27.72 6.59
C ASN A 156 -0.55 -27.89 5.21
N VAL A 157 0.78 -28.00 5.15
CA VAL A 157 1.61 -28.14 3.95
C VAL A 157 2.62 -29.25 4.16
#